data_AF-X0ZRH0-F1
#
_entry.id   AF-X0ZRH0-F1
#
_cell.length_a   1.000
_cell.length_b   1.000
_cell.length_c   1.000
_cell.angle_alpha   90.00
_cell.angle_beta   90.00
_cell.angle_gamma   90.00
#
_symmetry.space_group_name_H-M   'P 1'
#
loop_
_entity.id
_entity.type
_entity.pdbx_description
1 polymer ?
#
loop_
_entity_poly.entity_id
_entity_poly.type
_entity_poly.pdbx_seq_one_letter_code
_entity_poly.pdbx_strand_id
1 'polypeptide(L)'
;MIEIVGNIWDYQEKGKWIVIPTNSYTKTNGQAVMGRGLALQAKLRYPILPNVLGRKLQKFGAHVYPLDWNMVAFPVKDHWAGNAILDLILRSC
;
A
#
# COMPACT_ATOMS: atom_id res chain seq x y z
N MET A 1 8.98 6.92 -20.20
CA MET A 1 8.05 6.09 -19.41
C MET A 1 7.92 4.76 -20.14
N ILE A 2 8.02 3.63 -19.44
CA ILE A 2 7.79 2.29 -20.03
C ILE A 2 6.43 1.84 -19.54
N GLU A 3 5.53 1.49 -20.46
CA GLU A 3 4.20 0.96 -20.15
C GLU A 3 4.12 -0.51 -20.55
N ILE A 4 3.49 -1.32 -19.71
CA ILE A 4 3.36 -2.76 -19.90
C ILE A 4 1.92 -3.17 -19.57
N VAL A 5 1.29 -3.96 -20.44
CA VAL A 5 0.00 -4.61 -20.17
C VAL A 5 0.25 -5.99 -19.60
N GLY A 6 -0.30 -6.27 -18.42
CA GLY A 6 -0.19 -7.58 -17.79
C GLY A 6 -0.67 -7.59 -16.34
N ASN A 7 -0.56 -8.75 -15.70
CA ASN A 7 -0.87 -8.90 -14.29
C ASN A 7 0.37 -8.57 -13.44
N ILE A 8 0.28 -7.53 -12.60
CA ILE A 8 1.40 -7.09 -11.76
C ILE A 8 1.91 -8.18 -10.80
N TRP A 9 1.03 -9.10 -10.39
CA TRP A 9 1.37 -10.19 -9.48
C TRP A 9 2.34 -11.21 -10.09
N ASP A 10 2.26 -11.46 -11.40
CA ASP A 10 3.16 -12.36 -12.11
C ASP A 10 4.61 -11.83 -12.10
N TYR A 11 4.78 -10.50 -12.05
CA TYR A 11 6.08 -9.87 -11.93
C TYR A 11 6.63 -9.97 -10.50
N GLN A 12 5.76 -9.81 -9.49
CA GLN A 12 6.14 -10.00 -8.09
C GLN A 12 6.62 -11.43 -7.82
N GLU A 13 5.92 -12.43 -8.38
CA GLU A 13 6.30 -13.85 -8.30
C GLU A 13 7.68 -14.12 -8.94
N LYS A 14 8.04 -13.35 -9.96
CA LYS A 14 9.38 -13.36 -10.59
C LYS A 14 10.42 -12.54 -9.81
N GLY A 15 10.11 -12.14 -8.57
CA GLY A 15 11.02 -11.40 -7.69
C GLY A 15 11.11 -9.90 -7.95
N LYS A 16 10.20 -9.32 -8.77
CA LYS A 16 10.18 -7.87 -8.97
C LYS A 16 9.50 -7.17 -7.80
N TRP A 17 9.95 -5.95 -7.52
CA TRP A 17 9.29 -5.07 -6.57
C TRP A 17 8.04 -4.45 -7.16
N ILE A 18 6.97 -4.42 -6.37
CA ILE A 18 5.70 -3.78 -6.74
C ILE A 18 5.33 -2.72 -5.72
N VAL A 19 4.73 -1.63 -6.22
CA VAL A 19 4.25 -0.53 -5.38
C VAL A 19 2.74 -0.58 -5.31
N ILE A 20 2.19 -0.53 -4.11
CA ILE A 20 0.75 -0.56 -3.85
C ILE A 20 0.33 0.81 -3.32
N PRO A 21 -0.50 1.57 -4.03
CA PRO A 21 -1.07 2.80 -3.49
C PRO A 21 -2.06 2.45 -2.37
N THR A 22 -1.86 3.03 -1.20
CA THR A 22 -2.68 2.80 0.00
C THR A 22 -3.22 4.12 0.55
N ASN A 23 -4.05 4.03 1.59
CA ASN A 23 -4.36 5.16 2.46
C ASN A 23 -3.60 4.99 3.79
N SER A 24 -3.57 6.05 4.58
CA SER A 24 -2.93 6.09 5.90
C SER A 24 -3.88 5.83 7.06
N TYR A 25 -5.13 5.49 6.78
CA TYR A 25 -6.15 5.29 7.81
C TYR A 25 -6.04 3.89 8.44
N THR A 26 -6.08 3.85 9.77
CA THR A 26 -6.18 2.60 10.54
C THR A 26 -7.52 2.49 11.25
N LYS A 27 -8.10 1.29 11.25
CA LYS A 27 -9.30 0.95 12.01
C LYS A 27 -9.05 0.99 13.52
N THR A 28 -10.12 0.92 14.31
CA THR A 28 -10.06 0.80 15.78
C THR A 28 -9.25 -0.42 16.25
N ASN A 29 -9.24 -1.51 15.48
CA ASN A 29 -8.42 -2.69 15.76
C ASN A 29 -6.95 -2.56 15.29
N GLY A 30 -6.54 -1.38 14.83
CA GLY A 30 -5.21 -1.05 14.36
C GLY A 30 -4.82 -1.54 12.97
N GLN A 31 -5.75 -2.16 12.22
CA GLN A 31 -5.48 -2.59 10.85
C GLN A 31 -5.60 -1.45 9.84
N ALA A 32 -4.72 -1.44 8.84
CA ALA A 32 -4.87 -0.57 7.67
C ALA A 32 -6.13 -0.91 6.87
N VAL A 33 -6.77 0.11 6.27
CA VAL A 33 -7.95 -0.10 5.42
C VAL A 33 -7.52 -0.47 3.99
N MET A 34 -7.81 -1.69 3.56
CA MET A 34 -7.44 -2.24 2.25
C MET A 34 -8.65 -2.89 1.57
N GLY A 35 -9.69 -2.09 1.29
CA GLY A 35 -11.01 -2.58 0.87
C GLY A 35 -11.32 -2.55 -0.62
N ARG A 36 -10.42 -2.04 -1.48
CA ARG A 36 -10.64 -1.94 -2.93
C ARG A 36 -9.35 -2.00 -3.75
N GLY A 37 -9.49 -2.31 -5.05
CA GLY A 37 -8.42 -2.23 -6.04
C GLY A 37 -7.19 -3.08 -5.68
N LEU A 38 -6.01 -2.56 -6.02
CA LEU A 38 -4.75 -3.25 -5.80
C LEU A 38 -4.45 -3.51 -4.31
N ALA A 39 -4.87 -2.62 -3.42
CA ALA A 39 -4.75 -2.83 -1.97
C ALA A 39 -5.60 -4.01 -1.47
N LEU A 40 -6.83 -4.18 -1.99
CA LEU A 40 -7.65 -5.36 -1.65
C LEU A 40 -7.01 -6.64 -2.17
N GLN A 41 -6.51 -6.64 -3.41
CA GLN A 41 -5.80 -7.79 -3.97
C GLN A 41 -4.58 -8.15 -3.10
N ALA A 42 -3.79 -7.17 -2.67
CA ALA A 42 -2.66 -7.37 -1.76
C ALA A 42 -3.09 -7.99 -0.42
N LYS A 43 -4.19 -7.50 0.17
CA LYS A 43 -4.75 -8.07 1.41
C LYS A 43 -5.21 -9.52 1.22
N LEU A 44 -5.88 -9.83 0.11
CA LEU A 44 -6.38 -11.18 -0.14
C LEU A 44 -5.22 -12.17 -0.33
N ARG A 45 -4.15 -11.73 -0.98
CA ARG A 45 -2.94 -12.53 -1.21
C ARG A 45 -2.06 -12.66 0.05
N TYR A 46 -2.01 -11.61 0.88
CA TYR A 46 -1.25 -11.56 2.12
C TYR A 46 -2.15 -11.12 3.29
N PRO A 47 -2.92 -12.03 3.91
CA PRO A 47 -3.92 -11.67 4.93
C PRO A 47 -3.36 -10.96 6.18
N ILE A 48 -2.06 -11.12 6.47
CA ILE A 48 -1.38 -10.44 7.58
C ILE A 48 -1.04 -8.97 7.29
N LEU A 49 -1.01 -8.59 6.01
CA LEU A 49 -0.58 -7.27 5.53
C LEU A 49 -1.31 -6.08 6.20
N PRO A 50 -2.63 -6.10 6.43
CA PRO A 50 -3.31 -5.00 7.11
C PRO A 50 -2.78 -4.74 8.52
N ASN A 51 -2.37 -5.79 9.25
CA ASN A 51 -1.78 -5.67 10.58
C ASN A 51 -0.36 -5.07 10.49
N VAL A 52 0.45 -5.55 9.54
CA VAL A 52 1.83 -5.08 9.34
C VAL A 52 1.84 -3.60 8.98
N LEU A 53 1.06 -3.21 7.97
CA LEU A 53 0.97 -1.83 7.53
C LEU A 53 0.33 -0.94 8.61
N GLY A 54 -0.74 -1.42 9.26
CA GLY A 54 -1.41 -0.68 10.33
C GLY A 54 -0.48 -0.32 11.49
N ARG A 55 0.36 -1.27 11.95
CA ARG A 55 1.38 -1.00 12.97
C ARG A 55 2.40 0.06 12.54
N LYS A 56 2.85 0.02 11.29
CA LYS A 56 3.77 1.03 10.75
C LYS A 56 3.11 2.41 10.66
N LEU A 57 1.86 2.48 10.19
CA LEU A 57 1.09 3.72 10.10
C LEU A 57 0.86 4.36 11.47
N GLN A 58 0.50 3.58 12.49
CA GLN A 58 0.31 4.11 13.84
C GLN A 58 1.60 4.59 14.49
N LYS A 59 2.71 3.88 14.25
CA LYS A 59 3.99 4.19 14.88
C LYS A 59 4.71 5.35 14.21
N PHE A 60 4.62 5.46 12.90
CA PHE A 60 5.45 6.37 12.12
C PHE A 60 4.64 7.38 11.30
N GLY A 61 3.32 7.22 11.16
CA GLY A 61 2.50 8.09 10.33
C GLY A 61 2.44 7.63 8.87
N ALA A 62 2.31 8.57 7.94
CA ALA A 62 2.00 8.26 6.55
C ALA A 62 3.26 8.27 5.65
N HIS A 63 4.16 7.30 5.84
CA HIS A 63 5.37 7.19 5.00
C HIS A 63 5.29 6.05 3.97
N VAL A 64 6.20 6.09 3.00
CA VAL A 64 6.44 4.93 2.13
C VAL A 64 7.10 3.83 2.95
N TYR A 65 6.53 2.63 2.89
CA TYR A 65 7.03 1.48 3.63
C TYR A 65 7.47 0.37 2.67
N PRO A 66 8.77 0.01 2.64
CA PRO A 66 9.16 -1.30 2.16
C PRO A 66 8.61 -2.34 3.14
N LEU A 67 7.98 -3.36 2.56
CA LEU A 67 7.38 -4.49 3.24
C LEU A 67 8.03 -5.77 2.74
N ASP A 68 7.72 -6.87 3.41
CA ASP A 68 8.08 -8.20 2.92
C ASP A 68 7.41 -8.47 1.56
N TRP A 69 7.79 -9.56 0.90
CA TRP A 69 7.23 -9.99 -0.41
C TRP A 69 7.52 -9.04 -1.58
N ASN A 70 8.66 -8.34 -1.56
CA ASN A 70 9.03 -7.38 -2.62
C ASN A 70 7.91 -6.34 -2.87
N MET A 71 7.34 -5.81 -1.79
CA MET A 71 6.20 -4.89 -1.86
C MET A 71 6.54 -3.58 -1.18
N VAL A 72 6.08 -2.48 -1.77
CA VAL A 72 6.11 -1.16 -1.14
C VAL A 72 4.68 -0.69 -0.94
N ALA A 73 4.31 -0.37 0.29
CA ALA A 73 3.08 0.39 0.55
C ALA A 73 3.37 1.87 0.39
N PHE A 74 2.61 2.53 -0.48
CA PHE A 74 2.76 3.94 -0.79
C PHE A 74 1.47 4.67 -0.43
N PRO A 75 1.37 5.28 0.76
CA PRO A 75 0.18 6.02 1.12
C PRO A 75 0.01 7.23 0.21
N VAL A 76 -1.13 7.31 -0.48
CA VAL A 76 -1.51 8.43 -1.35
C VAL A 76 -2.74 9.18 -0.85
N LYS A 77 -3.35 8.74 0.26
CA LYS A 77 -4.56 9.33 0.86
C LYS A 77 -4.46 9.28 2.39
N ASP A 78 -5.06 10.26 3.05
CA ASP A 78 -5.29 10.24 4.50
C ASP A 78 -6.44 9.31 4.89
N HIS A 79 -7.54 9.33 4.13
CA HIS A 79 -8.74 8.53 4.34
C HIS A 79 -9.07 7.70 3.10
N TRP A 80 -9.58 6.48 3.29
CA TRP A 80 -9.86 5.53 2.21
C TRP A 80 -10.96 6.00 1.24
N ALA A 81 -11.86 6.87 1.70
CA ALA A 81 -12.92 7.48 0.89
C ALA A 81 -12.50 8.81 0.22
N GLY A 82 -11.33 9.36 0.56
CA GLY A 82 -10.86 10.66 0.06
C GLY A 82 -10.22 10.59 -1.32
N ASN A 83 -9.83 11.75 -1.84
CA ASN A 83 -9.00 11.90 -3.03
C ASN A 83 -7.52 11.66 -2.70
N ALA A 84 -6.70 11.41 -3.73
CA ALA A 84 -5.25 11.38 -3.56
C ALA A 84 -4.73 12.77 -3.19
N ILE A 85 -3.81 12.83 -2.23
CA ILE A 85 -3.20 14.08 -1.74
C ILE A 85 -1.82 14.21 -2.39
N LEU A 86 -1.65 15.21 -3.25
CA LEU A 86 -0.40 15.41 -4.00
C LEU A 86 0.79 15.64 -3.07
N ASP A 87 0.62 16.41 -2.00
CA ASP A 87 1.68 16.68 -1.02
C ASP A 87 2.21 15.41 -0.34
N LEU A 88 1.34 14.40 -0.16
CA LEU A 88 1.71 13.10 0.40
C LEU A 88 2.60 12.30 -0.55
N ILE A 89 2.38 12.48 -1.85
CA ILE A 89 3.17 11.86 -2.91
C ILE A 89 4.52 12.58 -3.04
N LEU A 90 4.50 13.92 -3.09
CA LEU A 90 5.69 14.74 -3.30
C LEU A 90 6.73 14.61 -2.18
N ARG A 91 6.29 14.49 -0.92
CA ARG A 91 7.21 14.31 0.22
C ARG A 91 7.89 12.92 0.28
N SER A 92 7.54 12.03 -0.66
CA SER A 92 8.10 10.68 -0.76
C SER A 92 9.24 10.59 -1.79
N CYS A 93 9.64 11.73 -2.37
CA CYS A 93 10.78 11.89 -3.28
C CYS A 93 12.08 12.23 -2.54
#